data_AF-A0A7S1JRU2-F1
#
_entry.id   AF-A0A7S1JRU2-F1
#
_cell.length_a   1.000
_cell.length_b   1.000
_cell.length_c   1.000
_cell.angle_alpha   90.00
_cell.angle_beta   90.00
_cell.angle_gamma   90.00
#
_symmetry.space_group_name_H-M   'P 1'
#
loop_
_entity.id
_entity.type
_entity.pdbx_description
1 polymer ?
#
loop_
_entity_poly.entity_id
_entity_poly.type
_entity_poly.pdbx_seq_one_letter_code
_entity_poly.pdbx_strand_id
1 'polypeptide(L)'
;KLGRSVCVVYGSLPPETRRQQARLFNDPHTQHRVLVASDAVGMGLNLNIRRIVFRSLKKYDGSGVRQLTPLEIKQIAGRAGRYQSEHPEGWVTCLREDEFDTLKEAMGAPVDSDAVDRAGLFPTFEQFDAFSRELEGEAKRPLPFDELLQRYLELSAVSSKYFV
;
A
#
# COMPACT_ATOMS: atom_id res chain seq x y z
N LYS A 1 19.92 21.30 16.28
CA LYS A 1 19.70 20.29 15.22
C LYS A 1 20.53 19.06 15.56
N LEU A 2 19.97 17.84 15.52
CA LEU A 2 20.64 16.60 15.96
C LEU A 2 21.75 16.09 15.01
N GLY A 3 22.06 16.80 13.91
CA GLY A 3 23.20 16.49 13.03
C GLY A 3 23.14 15.15 12.28
N ARG A 4 21.97 14.49 12.24
CA ARG A 4 21.80 13.18 11.58
C ARG A 4 21.33 13.36 10.15
N SER A 5 21.93 12.61 9.23
CA SER A 5 21.42 12.47 7.87
C SER A 5 20.24 11.51 7.83
N VAL A 6 19.21 11.86 7.06
CA VAL A 6 17.94 11.13 6.98
C VAL A 6 17.60 10.88 5.51
N CYS A 7 17.29 9.64 5.17
CA CYS A 7 16.68 9.29 3.90
C CYS A 7 15.16 9.40 3.98
N VAL A 8 14.51 9.72 2.87
CA VAL A 8 13.05 9.90 2.82
C VAL A 8 12.45 9.09 1.68
N VAL A 9 11.39 8.31 1.95
CA VAL A 9 10.66 7.54 0.93
C VAL A 9 9.15 7.67 1.14
N TYR A 10 8.43 8.17 0.12
CA TYR A 10 6.97 8.22 0.10
C TYR A 10 6.44 7.84 -1.28
N GLY A 11 5.14 7.51 -1.37
CA GLY A 11 4.54 6.88 -2.55
C GLY A 11 4.69 7.65 -3.86
N SER A 12 4.57 8.99 -3.84
CA SER A 12 4.69 9.84 -5.03
C SER A 12 6.13 10.15 -5.46
N LEU A 13 7.14 9.62 -4.75
CA LEU A 13 8.53 9.85 -5.09
C LEU A 13 8.91 9.07 -6.38
N PRO A 14 9.63 9.69 -7.33
CA PRO A 14 10.04 9.03 -8.57
C PRO A 14 10.79 7.71 -8.30
N PRO A 15 10.64 6.68 -9.16
CA PRO A 15 11.28 5.38 -8.96
C PRO A 15 12.81 5.47 -8.81
N GLU A 16 13.45 6.34 -9.59
CA GLU A 16 14.89 6.57 -9.53
C GLU A 16 15.33 7.14 -8.19
N THR A 17 14.64 8.18 -7.70
CA THR A 17 14.93 8.79 -6.40
C THR A 17 14.68 7.80 -5.26
N ARG A 18 13.61 6.99 -5.32
CA ARG A 18 13.37 5.92 -4.34
C ARG A 18 14.52 4.91 -4.29
N ARG A 19 15.04 4.49 -5.44
CA ARG A 19 16.22 3.60 -5.53
C ARG A 19 17.48 4.27 -4.97
N GLN A 20 17.70 5.55 -5.26
CA GLN A 20 18.84 6.30 -4.73
C GLN A 20 18.77 6.43 -3.20
N GLN A 21 17.60 6.80 -2.65
CA GLN A 21 17.39 6.89 -1.20
C GLN A 21 17.58 5.53 -0.50
N ALA A 22 17.11 4.44 -1.13
CA ALA A 22 17.32 3.08 -0.65
C ALA A 22 18.81 2.68 -0.66
N ARG A 23 19.55 3.02 -1.73
CA ARG A 23 21.00 2.79 -1.81
C ARG A 23 21.75 3.54 -0.72
N LEU A 24 21.45 4.82 -0.53
CA LEU A 24 22.06 5.64 0.53
C LEU A 24 21.78 5.06 1.91
N PHE A 25 20.56 4.58 2.16
CA PHE A 25 20.19 3.97 3.44
C PHE A 25 20.87 2.61 3.68
N ASN A 26 21.03 1.79 2.64
CA ASN A 26 21.63 0.47 2.75
C ASN A 26 23.16 0.48 2.80
N ASP A 27 23.81 1.58 2.37
CA ASP A 27 25.26 1.68 2.33
C ASP A 27 25.83 1.95 3.75
N PRO A 28 26.58 1.00 4.33
CA PRO A 28 27.11 1.12 5.69
C PRO A 28 28.18 2.23 5.81
N HIS A 29 28.75 2.70 4.70
CA HIS A 29 29.75 3.76 4.68
C HIS A 29 29.14 5.16 4.74
N THR A 30 27.82 5.29 4.57
CA THR A 30 27.16 6.60 4.65
C THR A 30 26.74 6.95 6.08
N GLN A 31 26.54 8.25 6.33
CA GLN A 31 25.96 8.74 7.59
C GLN A 31 24.42 8.57 7.67
N HIS A 32 23.78 7.99 6.66
CA HIS A 32 22.32 7.95 6.50
C HIS A 32 21.73 6.74 7.21
N ARG A 33 21.72 6.76 8.55
CA ARG A 33 21.27 5.63 9.38
C ARG A 33 19.77 5.62 9.68
N VAL A 34 19.04 6.63 9.24
CA VAL A 34 17.61 6.79 9.53
C VAL A 34 16.85 6.98 8.22
N LEU A 35 15.82 6.17 8.04
CA LEU A 35 14.86 6.28 6.94
C LEU A 35 13.51 6.69 7.51
N VAL A 36 12.97 7.80 7.00
CA VAL A 36 11.57 8.20 7.26
C VAL A 36 10.75 7.83 6.05
N ALA A 37 9.68 7.06 6.25
CA ALA A 37 8.90 6.58 5.14
C ALA A 37 7.39 6.49 5.40
N SER A 38 6.61 6.53 4.32
CA SER A 38 5.19 6.17 4.33
C SER A 38 5.00 4.65 4.21
N ASP A 39 3.76 4.18 4.30
CA ASP A 39 3.36 2.77 4.07
C ASP A 39 3.84 2.18 2.74
N ALA A 40 4.25 3.03 1.77
CA ALA A 40 4.89 2.63 0.52
C ALA A 40 6.14 1.74 0.69
N VAL A 41 6.83 1.76 1.85
CA VAL A 41 7.96 0.83 2.11
C VAL A 41 7.54 -0.62 2.35
N GLY A 42 6.24 -0.87 2.54
CA GLY A 42 5.70 -2.22 2.63
C GLY A 42 6.00 -3.07 1.39
N MET A 43 6.28 -2.43 0.24
CA MET A 43 6.54 -3.11 -1.03
C MET A 43 7.64 -2.43 -1.88
N GLY A 44 8.26 -3.19 -2.79
CA GLY A 44 8.97 -2.64 -3.96
C GLY A 44 10.42 -2.15 -3.77
N LEU A 45 10.95 -2.03 -2.56
CA LEU A 45 12.37 -1.73 -2.32
C LEU A 45 13.04 -2.87 -1.55
N ASN A 46 14.35 -3.07 -1.71
CA ASN A 46 15.13 -3.91 -0.80
C ASN A 46 15.83 -2.99 0.21
N LEU A 47 15.52 -3.14 1.50
CA LEU A 47 15.98 -2.23 2.56
C LEU A 47 16.52 -3.04 3.73
N ASN A 48 17.72 -2.69 4.20
CA ASN A 48 18.36 -3.30 5.37
C ASN A 48 17.85 -2.63 6.66
N ILE A 49 16.64 -2.98 7.09
CA ILE A 49 15.99 -2.34 8.24
C ILE A 49 16.18 -3.21 9.49
N ARG A 50 16.82 -2.63 10.53
CA ARG A 50 16.90 -3.27 11.86
C ARG A 50 15.64 -3.10 12.69
N ARG A 51 15.04 -1.91 12.63
CA ARG A 51 13.92 -1.52 13.48
C ARG A 51 12.92 -0.67 12.73
N ILE A 52 11.65 -1.05 12.80
CA ILE A 52 10.52 -0.21 12.38
C ILE A 52 9.99 0.52 13.61
N VAL A 53 9.74 1.82 13.45
CA VAL A 53 9.09 2.65 14.48
C VAL A 53 7.86 3.29 13.85
N PHE A 54 6.67 2.86 14.25
CA PHE A 54 5.42 3.47 13.81
C PHE A 54 5.25 4.85 14.46
N ARG A 55 5.05 5.88 13.64
CA ARG A 55 4.74 7.23 14.13
C ARG A 55 3.30 7.33 14.64
N SER A 56 2.37 6.68 13.95
CA SER A 56 0.98 6.48 14.34
C SER A 56 0.45 5.20 13.68
N LEU A 57 -0.54 4.56 14.29
CA LEU A 57 -1.27 3.42 13.71
C LEU A 57 -2.53 3.86 12.93
N LYS A 58 -2.68 5.15 12.64
CA LYS A 58 -3.79 5.69 11.85
C LYS A 58 -3.30 6.22 10.50
N LYS A 59 -4.10 6.04 9.45
CA LYS A 59 -3.85 6.58 8.10
C LYS A 59 -5.09 7.27 7.55
N TYR A 60 -4.87 8.18 6.60
CA TYR A 60 -5.91 8.75 5.76
C TYR A 60 -5.99 7.97 4.45
N ASP A 61 -7.17 7.48 4.08
CA ASP A 61 -7.38 6.66 2.88
C ASP A 61 -8.05 7.41 1.71
N GLY A 62 -8.12 8.73 1.79
CA GLY A 62 -8.81 9.58 0.82
C GLY A 62 -10.24 9.94 1.26
N SER A 63 -10.84 9.17 2.18
CA SER A 63 -12.18 9.45 2.70
C SER A 63 -12.16 9.90 4.16
N GLY A 64 -11.29 9.31 4.97
CA GLY A 64 -11.22 9.62 6.40
C GLY A 64 -9.97 9.05 7.06
N VAL A 65 -9.81 9.37 8.33
CA VAL A 65 -8.73 8.80 9.16
C VAL A 65 -9.24 7.51 9.79
N ARG A 66 -8.57 6.40 9.48
CA ARG A 66 -8.87 5.07 10.04
C ARG A 66 -7.63 4.42 10.66
N GLN A 67 -7.85 3.40 11.48
CA GLN A 67 -6.76 2.55 11.97
C GLN A 67 -6.19 1.71 10.82
N LEU A 68 -4.89 1.41 10.90
CA LEU A 68 -4.24 0.42 10.05
C LEU A 68 -4.79 -0.97 10.34
N THR A 69 -4.97 -1.78 9.30
CA THR A 69 -5.36 -3.18 9.48
C THR A 69 -4.18 -3.99 10.02
N PRO A 70 -4.42 -5.12 10.71
CA PRO A 70 -3.35 -6.02 11.14
C PRO A 70 -2.45 -6.46 9.98
N LEU A 71 -3.01 -6.62 8.78
CA LEU A 71 -2.24 -6.97 7.58
C LEU A 71 -1.32 -5.83 7.14
N GLU A 72 -1.81 -4.59 7.08
CA GLU A 72 -0.99 -3.41 6.78
C GLU A 72 0.16 -3.27 7.79
N ILE A 73 -0.14 -3.44 9.08
CA ILE A 73 0.87 -3.39 10.15
C ILE A 73 1.93 -4.47 9.95
N LYS A 74 1.53 -5.73 9.75
CA LYS A 74 2.45 -6.86 9.54
C LYS A 74 3.29 -6.69 8.28
N GLN A 75 2.70 -6.19 7.20
CA GLN A 75 3.42 -5.94 5.95
C GLN A 75 4.55 -4.93 6.14
N ILE A 76 4.30 -3.86 6.90
CA ILE A 76 5.30 -2.84 7.20
C ILE A 76 6.31 -3.36 8.24
N ALA A 77 5.83 -3.98 9.32
CA ALA A 77 6.63 -4.53 10.41
C ALA A 77 7.62 -5.60 9.92
N GLY A 78 7.18 -6.51 9.04
CA GLY A 78 7.99 -7.56 8.43
C GLY A 78 9.08 -7.07 7.48
N ARG A 79 9.19 -5.75 7.27
CA ARG A 79 10.33 -5.14 6.58
C ARG A 79 11.59 -5.11 7.46
N ALA A 80 11.44 -5.18 8.79
CA ALA A 80 12.57 -5.32 9.70
C ALA A 80 13.07 -6.76 9.73
N GLY A 81 14.40 -6.95 9.74
CA GLY A 81 15.01 -8.27 9.92
C GLY A 81 14.82 -9.23 8.75
N ARG A 82 14.82 -8.73 7.51
CA ARG A 82 14.68 -9.58 6.31
C ARG A 82 15.85 -10.57 6.19
N TYR A 83 15.55 -11.77 5.70
CA TYR A 83 16.56 -12.76 5.31
C TYR A 83 17.56 -12.13 4.32
N GLN A 84 18.86 -12.36 4.54
CA GLN A 84 20.00 -11.73 3.82
C GLN A 84 20.23 -10.23 4.09
N SER A 85 19.50 -9.62 5.03
CA SER A 85 19.90 -8.31 5.56
C SER A 85 21.01 -8.46 6.59
N GLU A 86 21.73 -7.38 6.88
CA GLU A 86 22.75 -7.32 7.95
C GLU A 86 22.16 -7.50 9.37
N HIS A 87 20.84 -7.67 9.47
CA HIS A 87 20.10 -7.77 10.71
C HIS A 87 19.31 -9.08 10.73
N PRO A 88 19.82 -10.15 11.37
CA PRO A 88 19.11 -11.43 11.45
C PRO A 88 17.83 -11.34 12.30
N GLU A 89 17.74 -10.33 13.17
CA GLU A 89 16.57 -10.06 14.01
C GLU A 89 16.01 -8.66 13.72
N GLY A 90 14.69 -8.60 13.50
CA GLY A 90 13.94 -7.37 13.27
C GLY A 90 13.17 -6.93 14.51
N TRP A 91 13.19 -5.63 14.81
CA TRP A 91 12.46 -5.04 15.93
C TRP A 91 11.35 -4.12 15.45
N VAL A 92 10.25 -4.07 16.18
CA VAL A 92 9.10 -3.22 15.84
C VAL A 92 8.59 -2.54 17.10
N THR A 93 8.31 -1.25 17.01
CA THR A 93 7.74 -0.47 18.12
C THR A 93 6.93 0.70 17.56
N CYS A 94 6.25 1.43 18.42
CA CYS A 94 5.54 2.66 18.11
C CYS A 94 6.12 3.82 18.93
N LEU A 95 5.97 5.04 18.43
CA LEU A 95 6.44 6.24 19.14
C LEU A 95 5.50 6.63 20.29
N ARG A 96 4.21 6.31 20.13
CA ARG A 96 3.14 6.61 21.06
C ARG A 96 2.90 5.40 21.96
N GLU A 97 3.08 5.57 23.26
CA GLU A 97 2.91 4.49 24.25
C GLU A 97 1.47 3.97 24.28
N ASP A 98 0.47 4.85 24.08
CA ASP A 98 -0.95 4.51 24.00
C ASP A 98 -1.31 3.64 22.79
N GLU A 99 -0.43 3.52 21.79
CA GLU A 99 -0.63 2.65 20.62
C GLU A 99 0.10 1.31 20.73
N PHE A 100 0.87 1.08 21.82
CA PHE A 100 1.74 -0.10 21.94
C PHE A 100 0.95 -1.40 22.06
N ASP A 101 -0.13 -1.41 22.85
CA ASP A 101 -0.98 -2.59 23.01
C ASP A 101 -1.70 -2.93 21.70
N THR A 102 -2.21 -1.93 20.99
CA THR A 102 -2.82 -2.12 19.66
C THR A 102 -1.82 -2.69 18.65
N LEU A 103 -0.56 -2.21 18.66
CA LEU A 103 0.50 -2.78 17.81
C LEU A 103 0.76 -4.26 18.15
N LYS A 104 0.85 -4.58 19.44
CA LYS A 104 1.11 -5.94 19.93
C LYS A 104 -0.03 -6.88 19.55
N GLU A 105 -1.27 -6.46 19.73
CA GLU A 105 -2.47 -7.20 19.31
C GLU A 105 -2.47 -7.43 17.80
N ALA A 106 -2.23 -6.39 17.00
CA ALA A 106 -2.17 -6.51 15.54
C ALA A 106 -1.09 -7.48 15.06
N MET A 107 0.09 -7.47 15.70
CA MET A 107 1.17 -8.40 15.37
C MET A 107 0.86 -9.84 15.79
N GLY A 108 0.13 -10.04 16.89
CA GLY A 108 -0.25 -11.36 17.41
C GLY A 108 -1.52 -11.96 16.80
N ALA A 109 -2.35 -11.16 16.13
CA ALA A 109 -3.56 -11.62 15.46
C ALA A 109 -3.22 -12.72 14.43
N PRO A 110 -4.10 -13.69 14.16
CA PRO A 110 -3.91 -14.59 13.01
C PRO A 110 -3.96 -13.79 11.70
N VAL A 111 -3.25 -14.26 10.67
CA VAL A 111 -3.51 -13.82 9.29
C VAL A 111 -4.56 -14.74 8.74
N ASP A 112 -5.77 -14.22 8.54
CA ASP A 112 -6.82 -14.98 7.87
C ASP A 112 -6.51 -15.06 6.38
N SER A 113 -6.14 -16.25 5.91
CA SER A 113 -5.85 -16.52 4.50
C SER A 113 -7.10 -16.51 3.63
N ASP A 114 -8.29 -16.67 4.23
CA ASP A 114 -9.58 -16.72 3.55
C ASP A 114 -10.27 -15.35 3.54
N ALA A 115 -9.66 -14.30 4.10
CA ALA A 115 -10.21 -12.95 4.14
C ALA A 115 -10.43 -12.28 2.77
N VAL A 116 -9.99 -12.92 1.67
CA VAL A 116 -10.22 -12.44 0.30
C VAL A 116 -11.29 -13.31 -0.34
N ASP A 117 -12.55 -12.90 -0.19
CA ASP A 117 -13.70 -13.64 -0.71
C ASP A 117 -13.99 -13.39 -2.20
N ARG A 118 -13.51 -12.25 -2.73
CA ARG A 118 -13.84 -11.78 -4.08
C ARG A 118 -12.64 -11.16 -4.80
N ALA A 119 -12.59 -11.34 -6.12
CA ALA A 119 -11.59 -10.71 -6.99
C ALA A 119 -12.22 -9.61 -7.87
N GLY A 120 -11.48 -8.52 -8.07
CA GLY A 120 -11.91 -7.43 -8.94
C GLY A 120 -11.75 -7.80 -10.42
N LEU A 121 -12.76 -7.48 -11.23
CA LEU A 121 -12.74 -7.59 -12.69
C LEU A 121 -12.90 -6.19 -13.28
N PHE A 122 -12.21 -5.96 -14.40
CA PHE A 122 -12.39 -4.77 -15.21
C PHE A 122 -12.63 -5.19 -16.66
N PRO A 123 -13.47 -4.46 -17.42
CA PRO A 123 -13.68 -4.74 -18.83
C PRO A 123 -12.37 -4.59 -19.59
N THR A 124 -12.18 -5.41 -20.62
CA THR A 124 -11.18 -5.10 -21.63
C THR A 124 -11.63 -3.90 -22.46
N PHE A 125 -10.69 -3.25 -23.14
CA PHE A 125 -11.01 -2.12 -24.01
C PHE A 125 -12.05 -2.50 -25.07
N GLU A 126 -11.92 -3.68 -25.67
CA GLU A 126 -12.83 -4.18 -26.71
C GLU A 126 -14.24 -4.41 -26.16
N GLN A 127 -14.37 -4.93 -24.94
CA GLN A 127 -15.66 -5.11 -24.28
C GLN A 127 -16.32 -3.76 -23.99
N PHE A 128 -15.53 -2.78 -23.52
CA PHE A 128 -16.04 -1.45 -23.20
C PHE A 128 -16.39 -0.64 -24.47
N ASP A 129 -15.61 -0.76 -25.55
CA ASP A 129 -15.91 -0.14 -26.85
C ASP A 129 -17.19 -0.71 -27.47
N ALA A 130 -17.36 -2.03 -27.46
CA ALA A 130 -18.60 -2.67 -27.92
C ALA A 130 -19.83 -2.21 -27.11
N PHE A 131 -19.68 -2.14 -25.79
CA PHE A 131 -20.72 -1.65 -24.88
C PHE A 131 -21.07 -0.16 -25.13
N SER A 132 -20.06 0.68 -25.34
CA SER A 132 -20.25 2.10 -25.66
C SER A 132 -21.05 2.29 -26.94
N ARG A 133 -20.68 1.59 -28.02
CA ARG A 133 -21.34 1.72 -29.32
C ARG A 133 -22.82 1.34 -29.27
N GLU A 134 -23.16 0.31 -28.50
CA GLU A 134 -24.54 -0.13 -28.33
C GLU A 134 -25.37 0.95 -27.61
N LEU A 135 -24.89 1.44 -26.45
CA LEU A 135 -25.60 2.45 -25.68
C LEU A 135 -25.72 3.80 -26.40
N GLU A 136 -24.68 4.22 -27.11
CA GLU A 136 -24.71 5.44 -27.92
C GLU A 136 -25.67 5.31 -29.11
N GLY A 137 -25.76 4.10 -29.68
CA GLY A 137 -26.75 3.76 -30.71
C GLY A 137 -28.19 3.89 -30.21
N GLU A 138 -28.49 3.37 -29.02
CA GLU A 138 -29.80 3.50 -28.37
C GLU A 138 -30.12 4.96 -28.00
N ALA A 139 -29.15 5.66 -27.42
CA ALA A 139 -29.29 7.05 -26.98
C ALA A 139 -29.30 8.04 -28.16
N LYS A 140 -28.90 7.61 -29.36
CA LYS A 140 -28.72 8.43 -30.57
C LYS A 140 -27.83 9.66 -30.36
N ARG A 141 -26.90 9.56 -29.42
CA ARG A 141 -25.91 10.60 -29.07
C ARG A 141 -24.68 9.95 -28.46
N PRO A 142 -23.50 10.58 -28.56
CA PRO A 142 -22.36 10.15 -27.78
C PRO A 142 -22.64 10.31 -26.28
N LEU A 143 -22.18 9.36 -25.48
CA LEU A 143 -22.32 9.36 -24.03
C LEU A 143 -20.98 9.74 -23.39
N PRO A 144 -20.98 10.60 -22.36
CA PRO A 144 -19.75 10.91 -21.64
C PRO A 144 -19.26 9.67 -20.87
N PHE A 145 -17.95 9.60 -20.63
CA PHE A 145 -17.31 8.40 -20.07
C PHE A 145 -17.83 8.01 -18.68
N ASP A 146 -18.19 9.00 -17.85
CA ASP A 146 -18.79 8.77 -16.53
C ASP A 146 -20.16 8.11 -16.62
N GLU A 147 -21.00 8.53 -17.58
CA GLU A 147 -22.31 7.91 -17.83
C GLU A 147 -22.14 6.46 -18.33
N LEU A 148 -21.19 6.23 -19.26
CA LEU A 148 -20.86 4.89 -19.75
C LEU A 148 -20.36 3.97 -18.63
N LEU A 149 -19.46 4.47 -17.78
CA LEU A 149 -18.93 3.70 -16.66
C LEU A 149 -20.01 3.37 -15.63
N GLN A 150 -20.88 4.33 -15.31
CA GLN A 150 -22.00 4.10 -14.40
C GLN A 150 -22.95 3.03 -14.95
N ARG A 151 -23.32 3.14 -16.23
CA ARG A 151 -24.16 2.13 -16.90
C ARG A 151 -23.49 0.76 -16.95
N TYR A 152 -22.18 0.72 -17.18
CA TYR A 152 -21.43 -0.53 -17.17
C TYR A 152 -21.48 -1.19 -15.79
N LEU A 153 -21.25 -0.45 -14.71
CA LEU A 153 -21.33 -0.96 -13.35
C LEU A 153 -22.74 -1.47 -13.01
N GLU A 154 -23.79 -0.75 -13.43
CA GLU A 154 -25.19 -1.14 -13.21
C GLU A 154 -25.60 -2.40 -13.99
N LEU A 155 -25.11 -2.57 -15.22
CA LEU A 155 -25.50 -3.67 -16.10
C LEU A 155 -24.56 -4.89 -16.00
N SER A 156 -23.37 -4.72 -15.43
CA SER A 156 -22.42 -5.82 -15.27
C SER A 156 -22.95 -6.89 -14.31
N ALA A 157 -22.92 -8.14 -14.76
CA ALA A 157 -23.26 -9.30 -13.94
C ALA A 157 -22.01 -10.17 -13.76
N VAL A 158 -21.59 -10.35 -12.52
CA VAL A 158 -20.45 -11.19 -12.17
C VAL A 158 -20.88 -12.27 -11.18
N SER A 159 -20.20 -13.42 -11.21
CA SER A 159 -20.46 -14.47 -10.22
C SER A 159 -20.07 -14.01 -8.82
N SER A 160 -20.59 -14.68 -7.78
CA SER A 160 -20.45 -14.26 -6.38
C SER A 160 -18.98 -14.10 -5.90
N LYS A 161 -18.04 -14.74 -6.59
CA LYS A 161 -16.59 -14.67 -6.31
C LYS A 161 -15.89 -13.45 -6.91
N TYR A 162 -16.61 -12.56 -7.60
CA TYR A 162 -16.02 -11.41 -8.26
C TYR A 162 -16.80 -10.13 -7.97
N PHE A 163 -16.15 -8.98 -8.13
CA PHE A 163 -16.77 -7.66 -8.17
C PHE A 163 -16.23 -6.88 -9.37
N VAL A 164 -16.98 -5.88 -9.81
CA VAL A 164 -16.56 -4.89 -10.81
C VAL A 164 -16.30 -3.57 -10.10
#